data_AF-A0A7C6EZ87-F1
#
_entry.id   AF-A0A7C6EZ87-F1
#
_cell.length_a   1.000
_cell.length_b   1.000
_cell.length_c   1.000
_cell.angle_alpha   90.00
_cell.angle_beta   90.00
_cell.angle_gamma   90.00
#
_symmetry.space_group_name_H-M   'P 1'
#
loop_
_entity.id
_entity.type
_entity.pdbx_description
1 polymer ?
#
loop_
_entity_poly.entity_id
_entity_poly.type
_entity_poly.pdbx_seq_one_letter_code
_entity_poly.pdbx_strand_id
1 'polypeptide(L)'
;MNLLSKDSARRKIRAARVGLSMMGVLCGIVLLWIWIGQRVPSSNPVNVLALQPSVAQTAAQQEVRNPMTINAKDYPNLQAAFDVISQHGGLLTIPPGDYHIKEPLILSGSEVRIVGSGPATRIINHNTQGQPAIVIRPPARETNRQSRLWRVELAHLRIQGDPNAIDAKSTEPTSGPGVLAEGVNELFLHGVGIDHNGGHGLVMIDCYEDARICNCIITYNKGAGIFLQA
;
A
#
# COMPACT_ATOMS: atom_id res chain seq x y z
N MET A 1 -36.27 -12.16 -54.73
CA MET A 1 -36.62 -11.68 -53.38
C MET A 1 -35.46 -10.80 -52.92
N ASN A 2 -35.39 -9.47 -53.14
CA ASN A 2 -36.17 -8.37 -52.53
C ASN A 2 -36.37 -8.60 -51.02
N LEU A 3 -35.89 -7.81 -50.05
CA LEU A 3 -35.66 -6.34 -49.90
C LEU A 3 -34.48 -6.12 -48.91
N LEU A 4 -33.49 -5.25 -49.15
CA LEU A 4 -33.40 -3.80 -48.82
C LEU A 4 -33.45 -3.39 -47.32
N SER A 5 -32.35 -2.70 -46.92
CA SER A 5 -32.30 -1.45 -46.13
C SER A 5 -32.20 -1.51 -44.59
N LYS A 6 -31.09 -0.99 -44.02
CA LYS A 6 -31.02 0.42 -43.58
C LYS A 6 -29.64 0.84 -43.04
N ASP A 7 -29.06 1.82 -43.71
CA ASP A 7 -28.12 2.82 -43.20
C ASP A 7 -28.74 3.69 -42.10
N SER A 8 -27.90 4.16 -41.16
CA SER A 8 -28.08 5.40 -40.37
C SER A 8 -26.81 5.62 -39.52
N ALA A 9 -25.78 6.37 -39.93
CA ALA A 9 -25.68 7.82 -40.18
C ALA A 9 -25.84 8.74 -38.94
N ARG A 10 -24.72 9.43 -38.59
CA ARG A 10 -24.57 10.73 -37.89
C ARG A 10 -24.78 10.70 -36.35
N ARG A 11 -24.00 11.41 -35.51
CA ARG A 11 -23.57 12.82 -35.58
C ARG A 11 -22.26 13.10 -34.83
N LYS A 12 -21.44 13.94 -35.46
CA LYS A 12 -20.45 14.83 -34.82
C LYS A 12 -21.18 15.92 -34.04
N ILE A 13 -20.66 16.32 -32.87
CA ILE A 13 -20.96 17.63 -32.29
C ILE A 13 -19.63 18.32 -31.98
N ARG A 14 -19.45 19.48 -32.63
CA ARG A 14 -18.42 20.49 -32.37
C ARG A 14 -19.06 21.62 -31.56
N ALA A 15 -18.27 22.13 -30.62
CA ALA A 15 -18.13 23.53 -30.19
C ALA A 15 -19.32 24.29 -29.59
N ALA A 16 -19.10 24.82 -28.39
CA ALA A 16 -19.55 26.16 -28.02
C ALA A 16 -18.46 26.86 -27.17
N ARG A 17 -17.98 28.00 -27.70
CA ARG A 17 -17.20 29.03 -27.03
C ARG A 17 -18.12 29.87 -26.14
N VAL A 18 -17.66 30.20 -24.94
CA VAL A 18 -17.91 31.46 -24.21
C VAL A 18 -16.62 31.65 -23.38
N GLY A 19 -15.80 32.69 -23.47
CA GLY A 19 -16.07 34.09 -23.77
C GLY A 19 -16.17 34.88 -22.47
N LEU A 20 -15.06 35.17 -21.79
CA LEU A 20 -14.98 36.36 -20.94
C LEU A 20 -13.56 36.95 -20.93
N SER A 21 -13.55 38.27 -21.11
CA SER A 21 -12.45 39.17 -21.34
C SER A 21 -12.18 40.01 -20.09
N MET A 22 -10.92 40.45 -19.95
CA MET A 22 -10.50 41.86 -19.80
C MET A 22 -9.65 42.20 -18.56
N MET A 23 -8.47 42.78 -18.87
CA MET A 23 -7.73 43.90 -18.22
C MET A 23 -7.77 43.99 -16.69
N GLY A 24 -6.67 44.03 -15.93
CA GLY A 24 -5.35 44.59 -16.18
C GLY A 24 -5.10 45.72 -15.18
N VAL A 25 -4.00 45.70 -14.40
CA VAL A 25 -3.39 46.89 -13.78
C VAL A 25 -1.88 46.68 -13.64
N LEU A 26 -1.15 47.72 -14.03
CA LEU A 26 0.28 47.91 -14.14
C LEU A 26 0.91 48.54 -12.87
N CYS A 27 2.25 48.45 -12.80
CA CYS A 27 3.22 49.48 -12.38
C CYS A 27 3.62 49.68 -10.90
N GLY A 28 4.95 49.89 -10.71
CA GLY A 28 5.59 50.67 -9.64
C GLY A 28 6.88 50.04 -9.07
N ILE A 29 8.06 50.16 -9.71
CA ILE A 29 9.15 51.15 -9.45
C ILE A 29 9.83 50.96 -8.06
N VAL A 30 10.99 50.29 -7.93
CA VAL A 30 12.40 50.76 -8.01
C VAL A 30 12.75 51.99 -7.15
N LEU A 31 13.62 51.85 -6.14
CA LEU A 31 14.93 52.55 -6.02
C LEU A 31 15.60 52.38 -4.63
N LEU A 32 16.74 51.70 -4.68
CA LEU A 32 17.93 51.79 -3.83
C LEU A 32 18.41 53.26 -3.71
N TRP A 33 18.96 53.73 -2.58
CA TRP A 33 20.16 54.61 -2.55
C TRP A 33 20.77 54.66 -1.13
N ILE A 34 22.08 54.40 -1.11
CA ILE A 34 23.02 54.43 0.00
C ILE A 34 23.63 55.85 0.07
N TRP A 35 23.84 56.41 1.26
CA TRP A 35 24.89 57.42 1.47
C TRP A 35 25.48 57.40 2.88
N ILE A 36 26.75 57.81 2.94
CA ILE A 36 27.82 57.42 3.86
C ILE A 36 28.25 58.60 4.75
N GLY A 37 28.69 58.31 5.98
CA GLY A 37 29.69 59.11 6.73
C GLY A 37 29.12 59.80 7.98
N GLN A 38 29.76 59.84 9.16
CA GLN A 38 31.16 59.58 9.52
C GLN A 38 31.29 59.09 10.98
N ARG A 39 32.45 58.48 11.26
CA ARG A 39 32.90 57.87 12.50
C ARG A 39 33.25 58.90 13.58
N VAL A 40 32.94 58.56 14.84
CA VAL A 40 33.66 59.07 16.04
C VAL A 40 34.01 57.86 16.92
N PRO A 41 35.26 57.69 17.38
CA PRO A 41 35.63 56.57 18.24
C PRO A 41 35.38 56.96 19.71
N SER A 42 34.61 56.15 20.43
CA SER A 42 34.66 56.17 21.90
C SER A 42 34.85 54.75 22.41
N SER A 43 35.97 54.56 23.09
CA SER A 43 36.35 53.34 23.80
C SER A 43 35.37 53.09 24.95
N ASN A 44 34.53 52.08 24.82
CA ASN A 44 33.79 51.51 25.93
C ASN A 44 34.25 50.07 26.16
N PRO A 45 34.43 49.67 27.44
CA PRO A 45 34.91 48.34 27.77
C PRO A 45 33.89 47.29 27.31
N VAL A 46 34.41 46.20 26.76
CA VAL A 46 33.65 45.04 26.30
C VAL A 46 32.90 44.47 27.49
N ASN A 47 31.60 44.76 27.58
CA ASN A 47 30.69 44.01 28.43
C ASN A 47 30.48 42.67 27.70
N VAL A 48 31.22 41.65 28.10
CA VAL A 48 31.06 40.28 27.58
C VAL A 48 29.75 39.74 28.12
N LEU A 49 28.65 40.10 27.46
CA LEU A 49 27.36 39.46 27.66
C LEU A 49 27.52 38.02 27.16
N ALA A 50 27.78 37.10 28.08
CA ALA A 50 27.82 35.69 27.80
C ALA A 50 26.44 35.27 27.25
N LEU A 51 26.37 35.12 25.93
CA LEU A 51 25.31 34.38 25.25
C LEU A 51 25.43 32.92 25.72
N GLN A 52 24.75 32.58 26.80
CA GLN A 52 24.47 31.19 27.11
C GLN A 52 23.45 30.69 26.08
N PRO A 53 23.75 29.66 25.27
CA PRO A 53 22.71 28.99 24.53
C PRO A 53 21.84 28.25 25.55
N SER A 54 20.62 28.74 25.75
CA SER A 54 19.54 27.96 26.38
C SER A 54 19.18 26.81 25.44
N VAL A 55 19.94 25.73 25.48
CA VAL A 55 19.50 24.43 24.97
C VAL A 55 18.47 23.88 25.95
N ALA A 56 17.24 24.38 25.83
CA ALA A 56 16.07 23.64 26.27
C ALA A 56 15.88 22.48 25.29
N GLN A 57 16.68 21.43 25.49
CA GLN A 57 16.56 20.19 24.76
C GLN A 57 15.36 19.47 25.39
N THR A 58 14.16 19.78 24.88
CA THR A 58 12.97 18.96 25.10
C THR A 58 13.29 17.61 24.47
N ALA A 59 13.80 16.68 25.29
CA ALA A 59 13.84 15.28 24.94
C ALA A 59 12.38 14.86 24.74
N ALA A 60 11.90 14.89 23.49
CA ALA A 60 10.73 14.12 23.12
C ALA A 60 11.08 12.68 23.51
N GLN A 61 10.50 12.20 24.60
CA GLN A 61 10.51 10.79 24.92
C GLN A 61 9.91 10.11 23.71
N GLN A 62 10.79 9.50 22.90
CA GLN A 62 10.39 8.67 21.80
C GLN A 62 9.62 7.53 22.45
N GLU A 63 8.28 7.61 22.39
CA GLU A 63 7.42 6.55 22.88
C GLU A 63 7.88 5.29 22.14
N VAL A 64 8.53 4.39 22.88
CA VAL A 64 8.93 3.10 22.32
C VAL A 64 7.61 2.43 21.95
N ARG A 65 7.27 2.44 20.67
CA ARG A 65 6.16 1.62 20.16
C ARG A 65 6.49 0.21 20.60
N ASN A 66 5.70 -0.38 21.48
CA ASN A 66 5.87 -1.76 21.89
C ASN A 66 5.33 -2.64 20.74
N PRO A 67 6.19 -3.19 19.87
CA PRO A 67 5.71 -4.00 18.75
C PRO A 67 4.96 -5.20 19.30
N MET A 68 3.74 -5.40 18.82
CA MET A 68 2.89 -6.48 19.30
C MET A 68 3.33 -7.79 18.67
N THR A 69 3.56 -8.82 19.49
CA THR A 69 3.76 -10.20 19.00
C THR A 69 2.57 -11.03 19.42
N ILE A 70 1.81 -11.54 18.45
CA ILE A 70 0.59 -12.29 18.68
C ILE A 70 0.57 -13.60 17.89
N ASN A 71 -0.18 -14.57 18.38
CA ASN A 71 -0.42 -15.84 17.69
C ASN A 71 -1.87 -15.94 17.25
N ALA A 72 -2.10 -16.30 15.98
CA ALA A 72 -3.44 -16.39 15.41
C ALA A 72 -4.37 -17.37 16.16
N LYS A 73 -3.81 -18.40 16.83
CA LYS A 73 -4.60 -19.38 17.60
C LYS A 73 -5.34 -18.77 18.81
N ASP A 74 -4.87 -17.62 19.30
CA ASP A 74 -5.42 -16.97 20.49
C ASP A 74 -6.62 -16.07 20.13
N TYR A 75 -7.01 -16.05 18.85
CA TYR A 75 -8.13 -15.26 18.31
C TYR A 75 -9.23 -16.17 17.78
N PRO A 76 -10.50 -15.71 17.77
CA PRO A 76 -11.62 -16.52 17.32
C PRO A 76 -11.56 -16.90 15.83
N ASN A 77 -10.86 -16.10 15.01
CA ASN A 77 -10.61 -16.37 13.61
C ASN A 77 -9.40 -15.58 13.11
N LEU A 78 -8.95 -15.88 11.89
CA LEU A 78 -7.75 -15.29 11.32
C LEU A 78 -7.91 -13.78 11.05
N GLN A 79 -9.10 -13.31 10.66
CA GLN A 79 -9.34 -11.88 10.45
C GLN A 79 -9.19 -11.09 11.76
N ALA A 80 -9.69 -11.60 12.88
CA ALA A 80 -9.55 -10.93 14.18
C ALA A 80 -8.06 -10.73 14.58
N ALA A 81 -7.19 -11.67 14.23
CA ALA A 81 -5.75 -11.51 14.42
C ALA A 81 -5.15 -10.45 13.46
N PHE A 82 -5.62 -10.40 12.21
CA PHE A 82 -5.23 -9.39 11.22
C PHE A 82 -5.69 -7.98 11.63
N ASP A 83 -6.88 -7.85 12.21
CA ASP A 83 -7.43 -6.57 12.68
C ASP A 83 -6.58 -6.00 13.81
N VAL A 84 -6.20 -6.85 14.77
CA VAL A 84 -5.36 -6.43 15.91
C VAL A 84 -3.96 -6.05 15.43
N ILE A 85 -3.31 -6.86 14.60
CA ILE A 85 -1.97 -6.51 14.11
C ILE A 85 -1.98 -5.27 13.21
N SER A 86 -3.06 -5.04 12.46
CA SER A 86 -3.22 -3.84 11.62
C SER A 86 -3.23 -2.54 12.44
N GLN A 87 -3.70 -2.57 13.69
CA GLN A 87 -3.77 -1.39 14.54
C GLN A 87 -2.42 -1.04 15.18
N HIS A 88 -1.60 -2.05 15.47
CA HIS A 88 -0.39 -1.87 16.29
C HIS A 88 0.92 -2.04 15.52
N GLY A 89 0.93 -2.77 14.40
CA GLY A 89 2.16 -3.29 13.81
C GLY A 89 2.77 -4.42 14.66
N GLY A 90 3.86 -5.00 14.18
CA GLY A 90 4.60 -6.06 14.86
C GLY A 90 4.55 -7.40 14.14
N LEU A 91 4.51 -8.49 14.90
CA LEU A 91 4.61 -9.86 14.41
C LEU A 91 3.32 -10.65 14.70
N LEU A 92 2.69 -11.18 13.65
CA LEU A 92 1.63 -12.17 13.73
C LEU A 92 2.16 -13.54 13.29
N THR A 93 2.14 -14.52 14.19
CA THR A 93 2.46 -15.92 13.85
C THR A 93 1.19 -16.72 13.59
N ILE A 94 1.13 -17.44 12.48
CA ILE A 94 0.05 -18.37 12.14
C ILE A 94 0.58 -19.81 12.30
N PRO A 95 0.01 -20.61 13.20
CA PRO A 95 0.47 -21.98 13.40
C PRO A 95 0.24 -22.87 12.16
N PRO A 96 0.86 -24.06 12.10
CA PRO A 96 0.56 -25.05 11.07
C PRO A 96 -0.94 -25.39 11.05
N GLY A 97 -1.50 -25.55 9.86
CA GLY A 97 -2.91 -25.87 9.66
C GLY A 97 -3.44 -25.38 8.31
N ASP A 98 -4.62 -25.89 7.97
CA ASP A 98 -5.43 -25.44 6.84
C ASP A 98 -6.47 -24.42 7.33
N TYR A 99 -6.38 -23.19 6.83
CA TYR A 99 -7.23 -22.07 7.20
C TYR A 99 -8.15 -21.73 6.02
N HIS A 100 -9.40 -22.19 6.11
CA HIS A 100 -10.40 -22.00 5.07
C HIS A 100 -11.06 -20.62 5.23
N ILE A 101 -10.97 -19.77 4.21
CA ILE A 101 -11.61 -18.46 4.18
C ILE A 101 -12.64 -18.38 3.05
N LYS A 102 -13.73 -17.65 3.26
CA LYS A 102 -14.74 -17.37 2.23
C LYS A 102 -14.74 -15.92 1.75
N GLU A 103 -14.09 -15.06 2.54
CA GLU A 103 -13.94 -13.63 2.32
C GLU A 103 -12.46 -13.27 2.45
N PRO A 104 -11.99 -12.20 1.79
CA PRO A 104 -10.60 -11.81 1.84
C PRO A 104 -10.15 -11.46 3.26
N LEU A 105 -8.92 -11.86 3.62
CA LEU A 105 -8.27 -11.36 4.82
C LEU A 105 -7.74 -9.94 4.56
N ILE A 106 -8.17 -8.97 5.36
CA ILE A 106 -7.81 -7.56 5.19
C ILE A 106 -6.68 -7.18 6.14
N LEU A 107 -5.57 -6.69 5.58
CA LEU A 107 -4.46 -6.11 6.32
C LEU A 107 -4.33 -4.62 5.98
N SER A 108 -4.46 -3.77 6.99
CA SER A 108 -4.50 -2.31 6.81
C SER A 108 -3.50 -1.52 7.65
N GLY A 109 -2.55 -2.21 8.29
CA GLY A 109 -1.48 -1.61 9.10
C GLY A 109 -0.12 -1.59 8.40
N SER A 110 0.74 -0.67 8.86
CA SER A 110 2.18 -0.62 8.52
C SER A 110 3.01 -1.31 9.60
N GLU A 111 4.28 -1.59 9.33
CA GLU A 111 5.19 -2.29 10.26
C GLU A 111 4.72 -3.69 10.64
N VAL A 112 4.05 -4.40 9.74
CA VAL A 112 3.46 -5.71 10.02
C VAL A 112 4.27 -6.81 9.36
N ARG A 113 4.59 -7.85 10.13
CA ARG A 113 5.10 -9.12 9.63
C ARG A 113 4.14 -10.24 9.98
N ILE A 114 3.69 -10.99 8.98
CA ILE A 114 2.88 -12.20 9.15
C ILE A 114 3.73 -13.41 8.77
N VAL A 115 3.87 -14.37 9.69
CA VAL A 115 4.74 -15.55 9.51
C VAL A 115 3.96 -16.83 9.75
N GLY A 116 4.00 -17.75 8.79
CA GLY A 116 3.51 -19.12 8.97
C GLY A 116 4.61 -20.12 9.32
N SER A 117 4.30 -21.41 9.18
CA SER A 117 5.23 -22.53 9.41
C SER A 117 5.65 -23.22 8.12
N GLY A 118 5.94 -22.42 7.09
CA GLY A 118 6.26 -22.88 5.74
C GLY A 118 5.03 -23.47 5.04
N PRO A 119 5.19 -24.55 4.23
CA PRO A 119 4.06 -25.15 3.51
C PRO A 119 3.01 -25.79 4.44
N ALA A 120 3.32 -25.99 5.72
CA ALA A 120 2.40 -26.53 6.71
C ALA A 120 1.34 -25.52 7.18
N THR A 121 1.52 -24.22 6.89
CA THR A 121 0.50 -23.19 7.12
C THR A 121 -0.09 -22.81 5.78
N ARG A 122 -1.36 -23.16 5.55
CA ARG A 122 -2.03 -22.93 4.27
C ARG A 122 -3.33 -22.17 4.46
N ILE A 123 -3.45 -21.03 3.79
CA ILE A 123 -4.69 -20.26 3.68
C ILE A 123 -5.38 -20.69 2.38
N ILE A 124 -6.61 -21.17 2.47
CA ILE A 124 -7.37 -21.72 1.35
C ILE A 124 -8.57 -20.83 1.08
N ASN A 125 -8.59 -20.18 -0.08
CA ASN A 125 -9.66 -19.30 -0.50
C ASN A 125 -10.80 -20.10 -1.14
N HIS A 126 -11.93 -20.18 -0.45
CA HIS A 126 -13.19 -20.76 -0.93
C HIS A 126 -14.11 -19.73 -1.61
N ASN A 127 -13.67 -18.48 -1.79
CA ASN A 127 -14.49 -17.46 -2.42
C ASN A 127 -14.80 -17.85 -3.88
N THR A 128 -16.08 -17.79 -4.25
CA THR A 128 -16.58 -18.10 -5.60
C THR A 128 -16.94 -16.85 -6.41
N GLN A 129 -16.72 -15.67 -5.84
CA GLN A 129 -17.06 -14.37 -6.43
C GLN A 129 -15.82 -13.68 -7.05
N GLY A 130 -14.71 -14.41 -7.22
CA GLY A 130 -13.48 -13.85 -7.78
C GLY A 130 -12.75 -12.87 -6.85
N GLN A 131 -12.98 -12.93 -5.53
CA GLN A 131 -12.29 -12.05 -4.57
C GLN A 131 -10.92 -12.61 -4.14
N PRO A 132 -9.95 -11.75 -3.80
CA PRO A 132 -8.62 -12.18 -3.39
C PRO A 132 -8.62 -12.99 -2.08
N ALA A 133 -7.56 -13.77 -1.83
CA ALA A 133 -7.41 -14.43 -0.52
C ALA A 133 -6.96 -13.43 0.55
N ILE A 134 -5.99 -12.57 0.23
CA ILE A 134 -5.50 -11.51 1.11
C ILE A 134 -5.53 -10.17 0.38
N VAL A 135 -6.01 -9.13 1.06
CA VAL A 135 -5.96 -7.74 0.60
C VAL A 135 -5.11 -6.93 1.58
N ILE A 136 -4.03 -6.34 1.08
CA ILE A 136 -3.13 -5.45 1.82
C ILE A 136 -3.34 -4.05 1.28
N ARG A 137 -4.03 -3.19 2.04
CA ARG A 137 -4.33 -1.83 1.58
C ARG A 137 -4.53 -0.85 2.75
N PRO A 138 -4.13 0.42 2.60
CA PRO A 138 -4.48 1.47 3.56
C PRO A 138 -6.00 1.54 3.75
N PRO A 139 -6.49 1.84 4.97
CA PRO A 139 -7.93 1.95 5.21
C PRO A 139 -8.58 3.10 4.40
N ALA A 140 -7.82 4.16 4.13
CA ALA A 140 -8.26 5.31 3.35
C ALA A 140 -8.04 5.16 1.83
N ARG A 141 -7.71 3.96 1.33
CA ARG A 141 -7.31 3.76 -0.08
C ARG A 141 -8.39 4.16 -1.08
N GLU A 142 -9.65 3.87 -0.77
CA GLU A 142 -10.81 4.17 -1.62
C GLU A 142 -11.02 5.68 -1.80
N THR A 143 -10.76 6.47 -0.76
CA THR A 143 -11.00 7.93 -0.77
C THR A 143 -9.73 8.74 -1.03
N ASN A 144 -8.56 8.14 -0.79
CA ASN A 144 -7.26 8.76 -0.95
C ASN A 144 -6.26 7.79 -1.61
N ARG A 145 -6.13 7.89 -2.93
CA ARG A 145 -5.14 7.12 -3.73
C ARG A 145 -3.68 7.41 -3.33
N GLN A 146 -3.38 8.47 -2.59
CA GLN A 146 -2.02 8.75 -2.08
C GLN A 146 -1.74 8.11 -0.72
N SER A 147 -2.73 7.49 -0.07
CA SER A 147 -2.49 6.74 1.17
C SER A 147 -1.53 5.57 0.91
N ARG A 148 -0.60 5.35 1.84
CA ARG A 148 0.42 4.31 1.75
C ARG A 148 0.53 3.51 3.04
N LEU A 149 0.77 2.21 2.89
CA LEU A 149 1.33 1.37 3.95
C LEU A 149 2.85 1.27 3.77
N TRP A 150 3.56 1.03 4.85
CA TRP A 150 5.02 0.86 4.85
C TRP A 150 5.42 -0.42 5.57
N ARG A 151 6.44 -1.11 5.06
CA ARG A 151 7.08 -2.27 5.71
C ARG A 151 6.08 -3.35 6.10
N VAL A 152 5.47 -3.95 5.08
CA VAL A 152 4.56 -5.09 5.24
C VAL A 152 5.21 -6.35 4.71
N GLU A 153 5.26 -7.40 5.53
CA GLU A 153 5.89 -8.66 5.20
C GLU A 153 4.94 -9.86 5.34
N LEU A 154 4.92 -10.72 4.33
CA LEU A 154 4.36 -12.07 4.40
C LEU A 154 5.49 -13.09 4.27
N ALA A 155 5.58 -14.03 5.21
CA ALA A 155 6.63 -15.02 5.21
C ALA A 155 6.16 -16.44 5.55
N HIS A 156 6.80 -17.41 4.89
CA HIS A 156 6.72 -18.84 5.25
C HIS A 156 5.28 -19.37 5.40
N LEU A 157 4.44 -19.16 4.40
CA LEU A 157 3.07 -19.69 4.36
C LEU A 157 2.64 -19.97 2.92
N ARG A 158 1.57 -20.74 2.75
CA ARG A 158 0.96 -21.04 1.45
C ARG A 158 -0.40 -20.37 1.32
N ILE A 159 -0.71 -19.84 0.13
CA ILE A 159 -1.98 -19.21 -0.23
C ILE A 159 -2.51 -19.96 -1.46
N GLN A 160 -3.62 -20.67 -1.28
CA GLN A 160 -4.22 -21.54 -2.29
C GLN A 160 -5.61 -21.02 -2.68
N GLY A 161 -5.89 -20.92 -3.97
CA GLY A 161 -7.17 -20.39 -4.46
C GLY A 161 -8.23 -21.42 -4.85
N ASP A 162 -7.89 -22.71 -4.92
CA ASP A 162 -8.85 -23.78 -5.21
C ASP A 162 -8.84 -24.82 -4.08
N PRO A 163 -9.93 -24.97 -3.31
CA PRO A 163 -10.05 -26.03 -2.30
C PRO A 163 -9.91 -27.45 -2.85
N ASN A 164 -10.20 -27.64 -4.14
CA ASN A 164 -10.17 -28.93 -4.83
C ASN A 164 -8.90 -29.10 -5.68
N ALA A 165 -7.90 -28.22 -5.53
CA ALA A 165 -6.64 -28.34 -6.22
C ALA A 165 -6.03 -29.74 -6.03
N ILE A 166 -5.60 -30.34 -7.14
CA ILE A 166 -4.79 -31.55 -7.12
C ILE A 166 -3.40 -31.14 -7.59
N ASP A 167 -2.37 -31.54 -6.86
CA ASP A 167 -1.00 -31.21 -7.23
C ASP A 167 -0.69 -31.62 -8.67
N ALA A 168 0.01 -30.72 -9.38
CA ALA A 168 0.35 -30.84 -10.80
C ALA A 168 -0.85 -30.91 -11.76
N LYS A 169 -2.07 -30.57 -11.34
CA LYS A 169 -3.24 -30.48 -12.21
C LYS A 169 -3.86 -29.08 -12.12
N SER A 170 -4.00 -28.45 -13.27
CA SER A 170 -4.82 -27.24 -13.34
C SER A 170 -6.28 -27.60 -13.11
N THR A 171 -6.89 -26.94 -12.13
CA THR A 171 -8.35 -26.91 -11.96
C THR A 171 -8.91 -25.62 -12.59
N GLU A 172 -10.21 -25.34 -12.39
CA GLU A 172 -10.86 -24.08 -12.75
C GLU A 172 -11.21 -23.29 -11.47
N PRO A 173 -10.21 -22.71 -10.78
CA PRO A 173 -10.47 -21.91 -9.58
C PRO A 173 -11.39 -20.74 -9.88
N THR A 174 -12.36 -20.52 -8.99
CA THR A 174 -13.33 -19.42 -9.05
C THR A 174 -12.97 -18.25 -8.13
N SER A 175 -11.90 -18.40 -7.34
CA SER A 175 -11.35 -17.34 -6.49
C SER A 175 -10.68 -16.24 -7.30
N GLY A 176 -10.41 -15.12 -6.64
CA GLY A 176 -9.64 -14.03 -7.22
C GLY A 176 -8.14 -14.26 -7.16
N PRO A 177 -7.35 -13.17 -7.12
CA PRO A 177 -5.92 -13.26 -6.86
C PRO A 177 -5.56 -13.90 -5.52
N GLY A 178 -4.34 -14.44 -5.40
CA GLY A 178 -3.85 -14.90 -4.10
C GLY A 178 -3.67 -13.71 -3.12
N VAL A 179 -2.90 -12.71 -3.54
CA VAL A 179 -2.67 -11.48 -2.77
C VAL A 179 -2.94 -10.27 -3.65
N LEU A 180 -3.71 -9.33 -3.15
CA LEU A 180 -3.87 -7.99 -3.72
C LEU A 180 -3.21 -6.97 -2.77
N ALA A 181 -2.15 -6.32 -3.21
CA ALA A 181 -1.50 -5.23 -2.50
C ALA A 181 -1.77 -3.91 -3.22
N GLU A 182 -2.27 -2.91 -2.51
CA GLU A 182 -2.57 -1.58 -3.05
C GLU A 182 -1.91 -0.48 -2.22
N GLY A 183 -1.07 0.33 -2.84
CA GLY A 183 -0.38 1.44 -2.16
C GLY A 183 0.51 0.97 -1.02
N VAL A 184 1.27 -0.11 -1.21
CA VAL A 184 2.20 -0.64 -0.19
C VAL A 184 3.62 -0.33 -0.61
N ASN A 185 4.30 0.48 0.19
CA ASN A 185 5.72 0.75 0.10
C ASN A 185 6.49 -0.25 0.96
N GLU A 186 7.62 -0.73 0.45
CA GLU A 186 8.45 -1.75 1.10
C GLU A 186 7.68 -3.05 1.40
N LEU A 187 6.86 -3.51 0.45
CA LEU A 187 6.23 -4.84 0.52
C LEU A 187 7.31 -5.92 0.43
N PHE A 188 7.29 -6.90 1.34
CA PHE A 188 8.22 -8.02 1.32
C PHE A 188 7.50 -9.36 1.37
N LEU A 189 7.75 -10.22 0.39
CA LEU A 189 7.33 -11.63 0.43
C LEU A 189 8.57 -12.52 0.52
N HIS A 190 8.61 -13.42 1.50
CA HIS A 190 9.74 -14.34 1.69
C HIS A 190 9.31 -15.78 1.97
N GLY A 191 9.68 -16.72 1.10
CA GLY A 191 9.35 -18.13 1.34
C GLY A 191 7.84 -18.42 1.26
N VAL A 192 7.08 -17.62 0.49
CA VAL A 192 5.63 -17.75 0.34
C VAL A 192 5.31 -18.60 -0.89
N GLY A 193 4.39 -19.55 -0.74
CA GLY A 193 3.75 -20.27 -1.84
C GLY A 193 2.42 -19.61 -2.22
N ILE A 194 2.19 -19.29 -3.49
CA ILE A 194 0.91 -18.74 -3.97
C ILE A 194 0.47 -19.50 -5.22
N ASP A 195 -0.62 -20.25 -5.10
CA ASP A 195 -1.02 -21.20 -6.13
C ASP A 195 -2.51 -21.45 -6.31
N HIS A 196 -2.88 -21.98 -7.47
CA HIS A 196 -4.26 -22.35 -7.82
C HIS A 196 -5.29 -21.22 -7.65
N ASN A 197 -4.89 -19.97 -7.89
CA ASN A 197 -5.80 -18.82 -7.80
C ASN A 197 -6.53 -18.59 -9.14
N GLY A 198 -7.81 -18.22 -9.08
CA GLY A 198 -8.60 -17.92 -10.28
C GLY A 198 -8.27 -16.56 -10.91
N GLY A 199 -7.48 -15.74 -10.20
CA GLY A 199 -6.81 -14.54 -10.73
C GLY A 199 -5.29 -14.70 -10.84
N HIS A 200 -4.58 -13.61 -10.61
CA HIS A 200 -3.12 -13.59 -10.51
C HIS A 200 -2.63 -14.21 -9.20
N GLY A 201 -1.35 -14.56 -9.10
CA GLY A 201 -0.77 -14.93 -7.81
C GLY A 201 -0.69 -13.72 -6.86
N LEU A 202 0.17 -12.78 -7.20
CA LEU A 202 0.34 -11.49 -6.52
C LEU A 202 -0.05 -10.35 -7.47
N VAL A 203 -0.94 -9.47 -7.04
CA VAL A 203 -1.27 -8.20 -7.69
C VAL A 203 -0.69 -7.06 -6.86
N MET A 204 0.05 -6.16 -7.49
CA MET A 204 0.58 -4.94 -6.86
C MET A 204 0.10 -3.71 -7.63
N ILE A 205 -0.68 -2.86 -6.97
CA ILE A 205 -1.21 -1.62 -7.52
C ILE A 205 -0.59 -0.43 -6.78
N ASP A 206 0.06 0.48 -7.50
CA ASP A 206 0.73 1.67 -6.96
C ASP A 206 1.72 1.35 -5.80
N CYS A 207 2.41 0.21 -5.88
CA CYS A 207 3.43 -0.21 -4.92
C CYS A 207 4.83 0.21 -5.43
N TYR A 208 5.18 1.48 -5.25
CA TYR A 208 6.32 2.09 -5.97
C TYR A 208 7.68 1.89 -5.29
N GLU A 209 7.70 1.75 -3.97
CA GLU A 209 8.96 1.74 -3.21
C GLU A 209 9.36 0.31 -2.82
N ASP A 210 10.55 -0.10 -3.23
CA ASP A 210 11.35 -1.21 -2.69
C ASP A 210 10.60 -2.53 -2.38
N ALA A 211 9.69 -2.91 -3.28
CA ALA A 211 9.03 -4.20 -3.20
C ALA A 211 10.03 -5.35 -3.43
N ARG A 212 10.00 -6.35 -2.55
CA ARG A 212 10.92 -7.50 -2.58
C ARG A 212 10.14 -8.79 -2.56
N ILE A 213 10.46 -9.68 -3.49
CA ILE A 213 9.84 -11.01 -3.60
C ILE A 213 11.00 -12.00 -3.66
N CYS A 214 11.23 -12.70 -2.55
CA CYS A 214 12.41 -13.55 -2.37
C CYS A 214 12.00 -14.98 -2.03
N ASN A 215 12.64 -15.96 -2.68
CA ASN A 215 12.45 -17.39 -2.37
C ASN A 215 10.96 -17.83 -2.40
N CYS A 216 10.14 -17.22 -3.25
CA CYS A 216 8.72 -17.53 -3.35
C CYS A 216 8.45 -18.53 -4.49
N ILE A 217 7.38 -19.30 -4.35
CA ILE A 217 6.86 -20.17 -5.40
C ILE A 217 5.49 -19.64 -5.79
N ILE A 218 5.34 -19.15 -7.02
CA ILE A 218 4.08 -18.56 -7.49
C ILE A 218 3.68 -19.26 -8.79
N THR A 219 2.73 -20.20 -8.72
CA THR A 219 2.47 -21.18 -9.80
C THR A 219 0.99 -21.52 -9.91
N TYR A 220 0.56 -22.08 -11.04
CA TYR A 220 -0.81 -22.58 -11.25
C TYR A 220 -1.92 -21.53 -11.02
N ASN A 221 -1.60 -20.24 -11.17
CA ASN A 221 -2.59 -19.17 -11.14
C ASN A 221 -3.16 -18.98 -12.55
N LYS A 222 -4.47 -18.71 -12.67
CA LYS A 222 -5.14 -18.55 -13.97
C LYS A 222 -4.65 -17.29 -14.70
N GLY A 223 -4.28 -16.25 -13.95
CA GLY A 223 -3.57 -15.08 -14.44
C GLY A 223 -2.04 -15.21 -14.35
N ALA A 224 -1.33 -14.11 -14.58
CA ALA A 224 0.10 -14.02 -14.28
C ALA A 224 0.44 -14.38 -12.83
N GLY A 225 1.63 -14.95 -12.61
CA GLY A 225 2.14 -15.18 -11.25
C GLY A 225 2.26 -13.87 -10.47
N ILE A 226 2.93 -12.88 -11.04
CA ILE A 226 3.04 -11.52 -10.49
C ILE A 226 2.48 -10.55 -11.54
N PHE A 227 1.57 -9.67 -11.12
CA PHE A 227 1.00 -8.62 -11.94
C PHE A 227 1.23 -7.27 -11.27
N LEU A 228 1.81 -6.34 -12.03
CA LEU A 228 2.15 -5.00 -11.55
C LEU A 228 1.31 -3.97 -12.32
N GLN A 229 0.72 -3.04 -11.58
CA GLN A 229 0.00 -1.89 -12.14
C GLN A 229 0.45 -0.62 -11.41
N ALA A 230 0.80 0.38 -12.21
CA ALA A 230 1.26 1.70 -11.74
C ALA A 230 0.15 2.75 -11.74
#